data_AF-A0A9P8MIY8-F1
#
_entry.id   AF-A0A9P8MIY8-F1
#
_cell.length_a   1.000
_cell.length_b   1.000
_cell.length_c   1.000
_cell.angle_alpha   90.00
_cell.angle_beta   90.00
_cell.angle_gamma   90.00
#
_symmetry.space_group_name_H-M   'P 1'
#
loop_
_entity.id
_entity.type
_entity.pdbx_description
1 polymer ?
#
loop_
_entity_poly.entity_id
_entity_poly.type
_entity_poly.pdbx_seq_one_letter_code
_entity_poly.pdbx_strand_id
1 'polypeptide(L)'
;MATPWPEDQTWPTDHREHAAKLSTCLQKALSSIESPNRLPIKPRNVRHAIIGALNLIVKVQSLPDLTHIHEAIRNTQHETKTAAQNTSKAIGDIRDELKTANRMTSQTITTIQDNANVALATGAAAKEAVEIGKATYKMVKDMKPSAAPSQSNIAQTYVSIVARGGLAASMHNPVNYRTSPVQAQREIMSPRSLKAHIDRAIEQSNSEHIQRIKVVSSNQLKTGDLSIKTVTSSMDMDHFDELRVGILQDDTPFIPNAEIKYIGWLTKSSSSKSASSVIVEFARAEDANRIIDEGLIWQGEVFQCERYDRQCRLRQCFRCHKYGHIGTQCRATIACGYCAQDHPTRECPAKNDDKAPRKCAACRGEHEAWSGQCPTQKEEMAKIKAAYKARPKYHPEPWATIRPGPRK
;
A
#
# COMPACT_ATOMS: atom_id res chain seq x y z
N MET A 1 23.46 -34.80 -30.05
CA MET A 1 22.32 -34.33 -30.87
C MET A 1 21.35 -33.62 -29.95
N ALA A 2 21.12 -32.33 -30.16
CA ALA A 2 20.03 -31.62 -29.53
C ALA A 2 18.70 -32.16 -30.09
N THR A 3 17.68 -32.28 -29.24
CA THR A 3 16.32 -32.51 -29.73
C THR A 3 15.92 -31.33 -30.60
N PRO A 4 15.38 -31.53 -31.82
CA PRO A 4 14.83 -30.43 -32.60
C PRO A 4 13.78 -29.69 -31.76
N TRP A 5 13.79 -28.36 -31.80
CA TRP A 5 12.62 -27.60 -31.37
C TRP A 5 11.43 -28.05 -32.23
N PRO A 6 10.21 -28.18 -31.67
CA PRO A 6 9.05 -28.53 -32.47
C PRO A 6 8.84 -27.48 -33.58
N GLU A 7 8.85 -27.92 -34.83
CA GLU A 7 8.50 -27.06 -35.98
C GLU A 7 7.08 -26.51 -35.82
N ASP A 8 6.86 -25.29 -36.33
CA ASP A 8 5.69 -24.41 -36.18
C ASP A 8 4.38 -25.09 -35.76
N GLN A 9 4.29 -25.43 -34.47
CA GLN A 9 3.11 -25.99 -33.88
C GLN A 9 2.16 -24.83 -33.57
N THR A 10 0.97 -24.82 -34.18
CA THR A 10 -0.02 -23.76 -33.98
C THR A 10 -0.41 -23.67 -32.49
N TRP A 11 0.07 -22.60 -31.85
CA TRP A 11 -0.21 -22.33 -30.45
C TRP A 11 -1.66 -21.87 -30.28
N PRO A 12 -2.39 -22.35 -29.25
CA PRO A 12 -3.71 -21.86 -28.94
C PRO A 12 -3.69 -20.36 -28.65
N THR A 13 -4.74 -19.67 -29.12
CA THR A 13 -5.05 -18.30 -28.71
C THR A 13 -5.64 -18.24 -27.31
N ASP A 14 -6.29 -19.32 -26.84
CA ASP A 14 -6.70 -19.40 -25.44
C ASP A 14 -5.50 -19.63 -24.51
N HIS A 15 -5.42 -18.77 -23.49
CA HIS A 15 -4.36 -18.77 -22.48
C HIS A 15 -4.29 -20.04 -21.62
N ARG A 16 -5.42 -20.70 -21.30
CA ARG A 16 -5.43 -21.95 -20.52
C ARG A 16 -4.95 -23.13 -21.35
N GLU A 17 -5.40 -23.25 -22.60
CA GLU A 17 -4.90 -24.26 -23.53
C GLU A 17 -3.41 -24.07 -23.83
N HIS A 18 -2.98 -22.82 -24.04
CA HIS A 18 -1.57 -22.47 -24.23
C HIS A 18 -0.73 -22.90 -23.02
N ALA A 19 -1.18 -22.57 -21.81
CA ALA A 19 -0.54 -22.96 -20.56
C ALA A 19 -0.44 -24.50 -20.41
N ALA A 20 -1.49 -25.25 -20.80
CA ALA A 20 -1.48 -26.72 -20.77
C ALA A 20 -0.47 -27.33 -21.77
N LYS A 21 -0.40 -26.82 -23.00
CA LYS A 21 0.61 -27.24 -23.99
C LYS A 21 2.03 -26.91 -23.51
N LEU A 22 2.25 -25.71 -22.99
CA LEU A 22 3.55 -25.27 -22.47
C LEU A 22 4.00 -26.15 -21.28
N SER A 23 3.10 -26.44 -20.34
CA SER A 23 3.34 -27.37 -19.23
C SER A 23 3.81 -28.74 -19.73
N THR A 24 3.10 -29.30 -20.72
CA THR A 24 3.44 -30.60 -21.32
C THR A 24 4.83 -30.59 -21.97
N CYS A 25 5.20 -29.51 -22.66
CA CYS A 25 6.53 -29.35 -23.26
C CYS A 25 7.64 -29.23 -22.20
N LEU A 26 7.41 -28.43 -21.15
CA LEU A 26 8.34 -28.25 -20.05
C LEU A 26 8.54 -29.53 -19.22
N GLN A 27 7.48 -30.29 -18.95
CA GLN A 27 7.56 -31.61 -18.31
C GLN A 27 8.38 -32.61 -19.15
N LYS A 28 8.18 -32.65 -20.47
CA LYS A 28 9.01 -33.48 -21.38
C LYS A 28 10.48 -33.08 -21.36
N ALA A 29 10.77 -31.77 -21.32
CA ALA A 29 12.13 -31.26 -21.19
C ALA A 29 12.76 -31.65 -19.84
N LEU A 30 12.02 -31.53 -18.74
CA LEU A 30 12.47 -31.93 -17.40
C LEU A 30 12.80 -33.43 -17.33
N SER A 31 11.88 -34.29 -17.78
CA SER A 31 12.08 -35.75 -17.85
C SER A 31 13.28 -36.15 -18.72
N SER A 32 13.60 -35.35 -19.75
CA SER A 32 14.77 -35.56 -20.61
C SER A 32 16.09 -35.16 -19.93
N ILE A 33 16.06 -34.24 -18.98
CA ILE A 33 17.20 -33.83 -18.14
C ILE A 33 17.46 -34.83 -17.02
N GLU A 34 16.41 -35.46 -16.48
CA GLU A 34 16.50 -36.41 -15.35
C GLU A 34 16.78 -37.87 -15.76
N SER A 35 16.83 -38.17 -17.07
CA SER A 35 17.08 -39.53 -17.58
C SER A 35 18.55 -39.99 -17.38
N PRO A 36 18.81 -41.17 -16.80
CA PRO A 36 20.15 -41.59 -16.37
C PRO A 36 21.13 -41.97 -17.50
N ASN A 37 20.67 -42.09 -18.74
CA ASN A 37 21.45 -42.66 -19.87
C ASN A 37 22.12 -41.62 -20.80
N ARG A 38 22.28 -40.36 -20.37
CA ARG A 38 23.12 -39.38 -21.08
C ARG A 38 24.14 -38.76 -20.14
N LEU A 39 25.33 -38.44 -20.67
CA LEU A 39 26.43 -37.80 -19.92
C LEU A 39 25.94 -36.55 -19.16
N PRO A 40 26.55 -36.20 -18.02
CA PRO A 40 25.98 -35.28 -17.04
C PRO A 40 25.94 -33.84 -17.55
N ILE A 41 24.88 -33.49 -18.28
CA ILE A 41 24.57 -32.10 -18.59
C ILE A 41 24.14 -31.45 -17.28
N LYS A 42 25.06 -30.73 -16.63
CA LYS A 42 24.71 -29.76 -15.58
C LYS A 42 24.27 -28.46 -16.24
N PRO A 43 22.97 -28.17 -16.21
CA PRO A 43 22.53 -26.82 -15.92
C PRO A 43 21.44 -26.93 -14.86
N ARG A 44 21.85 -27.00 -13.58
CA ARG A 44 20.92 -26.93 -12.43
C ARG A 44 19.92 -25.78 -12.65
N ASN A 45 20.43 -24.61 -13.01
CA ASN A 45 19.67 -23.41 -13.35
C ASN A 45 18.58 -23.64 -14.42
N VAL A 46 18.77 -24.51 -15.42
CA VAL A 46 17.75 -24.81 -16.44
C VAL A 46 16.69 -25.75 -15.87
N ARG A 47 17.08 -26.77 -15.09
CA ARG A 47 16.12 -27.60 -14.33
C ARG A 47 15.26 -26.72 -13.41
N HIS A 48 15.88 -25.80 -12.69
CA HIS A 48 15.20 -24.87 -11.79
C HIS A 48 14.27 -23.91 -12.54
N ALA A 49 14.74 -23.30 -13.64
CA ALA A 49 13.89 -22.43 -14.47
C ALA A 49 12.69 -23.16 -15.06
N ILE A 50 12.84 -24.43 -15.46
CA ILE A 50 11.73 -25.28 -15.91
C ILE A 50 10.73 -25.54 -14.78
N ILE A 51 11.19 -25.84 -13.56
CA ILE A 51 10.30 -26.08 -12.42
C ILE A 51 9.59 -24.79 -11.97
N GLY A 52 10.30 -23.65 -11.94
CA GLY A 52 9.71 -22.33 -11.67
C GLY A 52 8.63 -21.96 -12.70
N ALA A 53 8.90 -22.18 -13.99
CA ALA A 53 7.92 -21.98 -15.05
C ALA A 53 6.71 -22.91 -14.92
N LEU A 54 6.91 -24.18 -14.55
CA LEU A 54 5.81 -25.13 -14.29
C LEU A 54 4.93 -24.69 -13.11
N ASN A 55 5.51 -24.24 -12.00
CA ASN A 55 4.76 -23.71 -10.86
C ASN A 55 3.95 -22.45 -11.24
N LEU A 56 4.55 -21.53 -12.02
CA LEU A 56 3.86 -20.34 -12.52
C LEU A 56 2.69 -20.72 -13.44
N ILE A 57 2.86 -21.72 -14.31
CA ILE A 57 1.79 -22.24 -15.17
C ILE A 57 0.64 -22.83 -14.35
N VAL A 58 0.93 -23.63 -13.32
CA VAL A 58 -0.10 -24.16 -12.42
C VAL A 58 -0.86 -23.03 -11.73
N LYS A 59 -0.17 -21.99 -11.26
CA LYS A 59 -0.81 -20.78 -10.70
C LYS A 59 -1.74 -20.11 -11.71
N VAL A 60 -1.29 -19.88 -12.95
CA VAL A 60 -2.11 -19.28 -14.02
C VAL A 60 -3.32 -20.15 -14.36
N GLN A 61 -3.16 -21.47 -14.41
CA GLN A 61 -4.27 -22.41 -14.66
C GLN A 61 -5.31 -22.40 -13.53
N SER A 62 -4.87 -22.21 -12.28
CA SER A 62 -5.74 -22.13 -11.09
C SER A 62 -6.49 -20.80 -10.92
N LEU A 63 -6.20 -19.78 -11.75
CA LEU A 63 -6.91 -18.51 -11.70
C LEU A 63 -8.40 -18.71 -12.07
N PRO A 64 -9.35 -18.13 -11.31
CA PRO A 64 -10.77 -18.21 -11.63
C PRO A 64 -11.08 -17.74 -13.06
N ASP A 65 -12.12 -18.30 -13.69
CA ASP A 65 -12.56 -17.80 -14.98
C ASP A 65 -13.36 -16.49 -14.83
N LEU A 66 -12.66 -15.38 -15.08
CA LEU A 66 -13.23 -14.04 -15.01
C LEU A 66 -13.96 -13.64 -16.31
N THR A 67 -14.04 -14.51 -17.32
CA THR A 67 -14.69 -14.19 -18.62
C THR A 67 -16.13 -13.70 -18.44
N HIS A 68 -16.92 -14.39 -17.60
CA HIS A 68 -18.29 -13.98 -17.27
C HIS A 68 -18.36 -12.61 -16.58
N ILE A 69 -17.41 -12.30 -15.68
CA ILE A 69 -17.34 -11.00 -14.99
C ILE A 69 -16.97 -9.89 -15.97
N HIS A 70 -15.99 -10.14 -16.85
CA HIS A 70 -15.58 -9.20 -17.88
C HIS A 70 -16.72 -8.93 -18.88
N GLU A 71 -17.48 -9.96 -19.27
CA GLU A 71 -18.66 -9.82 -20.13
C GLU A 71 -19.79 -9.05 -19.45
N ALA A 72 -20.09 -9.36 -18.18
CA ALA A 72 -21.06 -8.61 -17.39
C ALA A 72 -20.69 -7.11 -17.29
N ILE A 73 -19.43 -6.78 -16.99
CA ILE A 73 -18.93 -5.40 -16.96
C ILE A 73 -19.10 -4.73 -18.33
N ARG A 74 -18.78 -5.42 -19.43
CA ARG A 74 -18.92 -4.90 -20.80
C ARG A 74 -20.38 -4.61 -21.15
N ASN A 75 -21.30 -5.48 -20.74
CA ASN A 75 -22.73 -5.32 -20.97
C ASN A 75 -23.29 -4.13 -20.17
N THR A 76 -22.96 -4.02 -18.88
CA THR A 76 -23.32 -2.85 -18.06
C THR A 76 -22.72 -1.55 -18.60
N GLN A 77 -21.49 -1.56 -19.13
CA GLN A 77 -20.91 -0.40 -19.82
C GLN A 77 -21.67 -0.02 -21.10
N HIS A 78 -22.17 -0.99 -21.86
CA HIS A 78 -23.01 -0.72 -23.03
C HIS A 78 -24.37 -0.13 -22.62
N GLU A 79 -25.05 -0.75 -21.66
CA GLU A 79 -26.35 -0.28 -21.12
C GLU A 79 -26.26 1.14 -20.56
N THR A 80 -25.26 1.42 -19.72
CA THR A 80 -25.03 2.77 -19.16
C THR A 80 -24.71 3.81 -20.22
N LYS A 81 -23.95 3.45 -21.27
CA LYS A 81 -23.69 4.33 -22.42
C LYS A 81 -24.97 4.64 -23.20
N THR A 82 -25.80 3.64 -23.50
CA THR A 82 -27.10 3.83 -24.17
C THR A 82 -28.05 4.67 -23.31
N ALA A 83 -28.12 4.41 -22.00
CA ALA A 83 -28.92 5.21 -21.07
C ALA A 83 -28.46 6.68 -21.03
N ALA A 84 -27.15 6.94 -21.00
CA ALA A 84 -26.59 8.30 -21.04
C ALA A 84 -26.86 9.03 -22.37
N GLN A 85 -26.86 8.32 -23.50
CA GLN A 85 -27.26 8.89 -24.79
C GLN A 85 -28.74 9.25 -24.82
N ASN A 86 -29.61 8.38 -24.29
CA ASN A 86 -31.05 8.61 -24.23
C ASN A 86 -31.41 9.78 -23.30
N THR A 87 -30.79 9.88 -22.12
CA THR A 87 -31.01 11.03 -21.22
C THR A 87 -30.45 12.31 -21.80
N SER A 88 -29.29 12.28 -22.46
CA SER A 88 -28.75 13.45 -23.15
C SER A 88 -29.65 13.93 -24.29
N LYS A 89 -30.32 13.02 -25.02
CA LYS A 89 -31.33 13.37 -26.03
C LYS A 89 -32.55 14.02 -25.39
N ALA A 90 -33.14 13.39 -24.37
CA ALA A 90 -34.32 13.93 -23.67
C ALA A 90 -34.06 15.33 -23.06
N ILE A 91 -32.86 15.57 -22.53
CA ILE A 91 -32.45 16.91 -22.05
C ILE A 91 -32.34 17.92 -23.20
N GLY A 92 -31.96 17.47 -24.41
CA GLY A 92 -32.00 18.28 -25.62
C GLY A 92 -33.43 18.65 -26.03
N ASP A 93 -34.32 17.66 -26.09
CA ASP A 93 -35.72 17.84 -26.46
C ASP A 93 -36.42 18.82 -25.49
N ILE A 94 -36.30 18.61 -24.16
CA ILE A 94 -36.82 19.52 -23.12
C ILE A 94 -36.26 20.95 -23.25
N ARG A 95 -34.97 21.09 -23.62
CA ARG A 95 -34.35 22.41 -23.79
C ARG A 95 -34.95 23.17 -24.98
N ASP A 96 -35.31 22.46 -26.05
CA ASP A 96 -35.87 23.09 -27.25
C ASP A 96 -37.37 23.37 -27.11
N GLU A 97 -38.12 22.54 -26.36
CA GLU A 97 -39.44 22.89 -25.85
C GLU A 97 -39.40 24.17 -25.00
N LEU A 98 -38.47 24.26 -24.04
CA LEU A 98 -38.33 25.42 -23.16
C LEU A 98 -37.99 26.71 -23.93
N LYS A 99 -37.12 26.65 -24.94
CA LYS A 99 -36.85 27.78 -25.85
C LYS A 99 -38.11 28.21 -26.60
N THR A 100 -38.93 27.26 -27.04
CA THR A 100 -40.17 27.51 -27.78
C THR A 100 -41.22 28.16 -26.88
N ALA A 101 -41.44 27.62 -25.69
CA ALA A 101 -42.29 28.23 -24.66
C ALA A 101 -41.83 29.64 -24.27
N ASN A 102 -40.52 29.87 -24.14
CA ASN A 102 -39.98 31.20 -23.84
C ASN A 102 -40.22 32.20 -24.98
N ARG A 103 -40.15 31.78 -26.25
CA ARG A 103 -40.52 32.61 -27.40
C ARG A 103 -42.01 32.96 -27.40
N MET A 104 -42.89 31.98 -27.16
CA MET A 104 -44.33 32.21 -27.06
C MET A 104 -44.70 33.15 -25.90
N THR A 105 -44.09 32.97 -24.73
CA THR A 105 -44.24 33.88 -23.59
C THR A 105 -43.78 35.29 -23.94
N SER A 106 -42.63 35.44 -24.61
CA SER A 106 -42.11 36.74 -25.05
C SER A 106 -43.07 37.44 -26.03
N GLN A 107 -43.62 36.71 -27.00
CA GLN A 107 -44.63 37.20 -27.94
C GLN A 107 -45.93 37.61 -27.23
N THR A 108 -46.36 36.83 -26.24
CA THR A 108 -47.55 37.12 -25.42
C THR A 108 -47.35 38.39 -24.58
N ILE A 109 -46.16 38.59 -24.01
CA ILE A 109 -45.81 39.82 -23.30
C ILE A 109 -45.88 41.04 -24.24
N THR A 110 -45.36 40.94 -25.48
CA THR A 110 -45.46 42.04 -26.44
C THR A 110 -46.90 42.36 -26.81
N THR A 111 -47.76 41.37 -27.08
CA THR A 111 -49.17 41.64 -27.41
C THR A 111 -49.96 42.22 -26.22
N ILE A 112 -49.65 41.81 -24.98
CA ILE A 112 -50.23 42.43 -23.77
C ILE A 112 -49.78 43.89 -23.65
N GLN A 113 -48.51 44.20 -23.91
CA GLN A 113 -47.99 45.57 -23.87
C GLN A 113 -48.64 46.45 -24.94
N ASP A 114 -48.78 45.97 -26.17
CA ASP A 114 -49.42 46.69 -27.27
C ASP A 114 -50.90 46.94 -26.98
N ASN A 115 -51.63 45.93 -26.49
CA ASN A 115 -53.02 46.07 -26.06
C ASN A 115 -53.18 47.08 -24.91
N ALA A 116 -52.25 47.10 -23.94
CA ALA A 116 -52.25 48.09 -22.87
C ALA A 116 -52.00 49.52 -23.39
N ASN A 117 -51.07 49.69 -24.34
CA ASN A 117 -50.81 50.97 -24.98
C ASN A 117 -52.05 51.50 -25.74
N VAL A 118 -52.75 50.61 -26.49
CA VAL A 118 -54.01 50.95 -27.18
C VAL A 118 -55.10 51.33 -26.17
N ALA A 119 -55.25 50.57 -25.08
CA ALA A 119 -56.24 50.85 -24.04
C ALA A 119 -56.02 52.23 -23.39
N LEU A 120 -54.76 52.60 -23.12
CA LEU A 120 -54.38 53.93 -22.60
C LEU A 120 -54.74 55.05 -23.59
N ALA A 121 -54.49 54.86 -24.90
CA ALA A 121 -54.84 55.81 -25.94
C ALA A 121 -56.37 56.01 -26.06
N THR A 122 -57.16 54.93 -26.06
CA THR A 122 -58.63 55.03 -26.04
C THR A 122 -59.16 55.64 -24.75
N GLY A 123 -58.52 55.39 -23.61
CA GLY A 123 -58.88 56.01 -22.33
C GLY A 123 -58.62 57.52 -22.31
N ALA A 124 -57.59 58.00 -23.01
CA ALA A 124 -57.33 59.42 -23.20
C ALA A 124 -58.43 60.08 -24.07
N ALA A 125 -58.75 59.49 -25.23
CA ALA A 125 -59.81 59.98 -26.11
C ALA A 125 -61.20 59.96 -25.44
N ALA A 126 -61.49 58.95 -24.61
CA ALA A 126 -62.73 58.88 -23.84
C ALA A 126 -62.83 59.99 -22.78
N LYS A 127 -61.72 60.37 -22.13
CA LYS A 127 -61.68 61.52 -21.21
C LYS A 127 -61.95 62.83 -21.96
N GLU A 128 -61.34 63.01 -23.13
CA GLU A 128 -61.57 64.18 -23.98
C GLU A 128 -63.04 64.28 -24.41
N ALA A 129 -63.65 63.18 -24.86
CA ALA A 129 -65.08 63.11 -25.19
C ALA A 129 -65.99 63.38 -23.98
N VAL A 130 -65.60 62.95 -22.77
CA VAL A 130 -66.33 63.25 -21.52
C VAL A 130 -66.24 64.73 -21.16
N GLU A 131 -65.11 65.40 -21.33
CA GLU A 131 -65.00 66.85 -21.09
C GLU A 131 -65.77 67.66 -22.13
N ILE A 132 -65.76 67.24 -23.42
CA ILE A 132 -66.66 67.79 -24.44
C ILE A 132 -68.12 67.61 -24.02
N GLY A 133 -68.52 66.40 -23.63
CA GLY A 133 -69.88 66.09 -23.18
C GLY A 133 -70.30 66.88 -21.93
N LYS A 134 -69.39 67.12 -20.98
CA LYS A 134 -69.62 68.00 -19.82
C LYS A 134 -69.78 69.46 -20.23
N ALA A 135 -69.00 69.95 -21.20
CA ALA A 135 -69.15 71.30 -21.73
C ALA A 135 -70.50 71.48 -22.43
N THR A 136 -70.90 70.52 -23.28
CA THR A 136 -72.23 70.50 -23.91
C THR A 136 -73.35 70.40 -22.88
N TYR A 137 -73.23 69.50 -21.88
CA TYR A 137 -74.22 69.39 -20.81
C TYR A 137 -74.32 70.67 -19.97
N LYS A 138 -73.22 71.38 -19.73
CA LYS A 138 -73.24 72.68 -19.05
C LYS A 138 -74.01 73.71 -19.88
N MET A 139 -73.76 73.79 -21.18
CA MET A 139 -74.54 74.64 -22.10
C MET A 139 -76.04 74.30 -22.11
N VAL A 140 -76.41 73.00 -22.06
CA VAL A 140 -77.81 72.55 -22.05
C VAL A 140 -78.48 72.77 -20.68
N LYS A 141 -77.75 72.58 -19.57
CA LYS A 141 -78.27 72.72 -18.20
C LYS A 141 -78.66 74.16 -17.85
N ASP A 142 -78.04 75.14 -18.50
CA ASP A 142 -78.38 76.55 -18.33
C ASP A 142 -79.72 76.93 -19.03
N MET A 143 -80.41 75.96 -19.66
CA MET A 143 -81.79 76.06 -20.18
C MET A 143 -82.76 75.25 -19.30
N LYS A 144 -83.70 75.91 -18.60
CA LYS A 144 -84.62 75.31 -17.59
C LYS A 144 -86.10 75.47 -17.99
N PRO A 145 -87.00 74.49 -17.72
CA PRO A 145 -87.94 74.61 -16.58
C PRO A 145 -88.16 73.26 -15.81
N SER A 146 -89.24 73.11 -15.02
CA SER A 146 -89.31 72.27 -13.80
C SER A 146 -90.60 71.44 -13.63
N ALA A 147 -90.54 70.19 -13.13
CA ALA A 147 -91.42 69.61 -12.07
C ALA A 147 -91.22 68.09 -11.77
N ALA A 148 -91.43 67.71 -10.49
CA ALA A 148 -91.81 66.39 -9.91
C ALA A 148 -90.80 65.18 -9.87
N PRO A 149 -90.67 64.43 -8.73
CA PRO A 149 -89.77 63.28 -8.57
C PRO A 149 -90.43 61.93 -8.19
N SER A 150 -89.69 60.82 -8.33
CA SER A 150 -89.79 59.62 -7.46
C SER A 150 -88.44 58.87 -7.42
N GLN A 151 -88.15 58.14 -6.32
CA GLN A 151 -86.80 57.64 -5.99
C GLN A 151 -86.56 56.15 -6.31
N SER A 152 -85.30 55.83 -6.58
CA SER A 152 -84.73 54.48 -6.68
C SER A 152 -83.78 54.18 -5.50
N ASN A 153 -83.35 52.93 -5.34
CA ASN A 153 -82.24 52.55 -4.45
C ASN A 153 -81.31 51.54 -5.15
N ILE A 154 -80.00 51.70 -4.95
CA ILE A 154 -78.90 50.96 -5.59
C ILE A 154 -77.75 50.76 -4.55
N ALA A 155 -76.95 49.70 -4.74
CA ALA A 155 -75.53 49.54 -4.36
C ALA A 155 -75.09 48.63 -3.19
N GLN A 156 -74.04 47.88 -3.52
CA GLN A 156 -73.06 47.08 -2.73
C GLN A 156 -71.70 47.29 -3.44
N THR A 157 -70.48 47.04 -2.93
CA THR A 157 -69.90 46.74 -1.60
C THR A 157 -68.38 46.86 -1.78
N TYR A 158 -67.58 47.33 -0.79
CA TYR A 158 -66.11 47.37 -0.97
C TYR A 158 -65.24 47.19 0.31
N VAL A 159 -64.47 46.07 0.32
CA VAL A 159 -63.04 45.84 0.72
C VAL A 159 -62.38 46.34 2.04
N SER A 160 -61.63 45.44 2.73
CA SER A 160 -60.21 45.56 3.26
C SER A 160 -59.89 44.33 4.16
N ILE A 161 -58.77 43.56 4.11
CA ILE A 161 -57.28 43.72 4.18
C ILE A 161 -56.70 44.02 5.59
N VAL A 162 -55.73 43.20 6.08
CA VAL A 162 -54.44 43.52 6.81
C VAL A 162 -53.85 42.26 7.52
N ALA A 163 -52.53 42.25 7.86
CA ALA A 163 -51.76 41.10 8.36
C ALA A 163 -50.75 41.41 9.51
N ARG A 164 -50.09 40.36 10.06
CA ARG A 164 -48.81 40.26 10.86
C ARG A 164 -48.85 40.17 12.41
N GLY A 165 -48.04 39.24 12.95
CA GLY A 165 -47.04 39.52 14.03
C GLY A 165 -46.98 38.62 15.29
N GLY A 166 -45.78 38.17 15.70
CA GLY A 166 -45.46 37.77 17.11
C GLY A 166 -44.60 36.49 17.32
N LEU A 167 -43.54 36.56 18.17
CA LEU A 167 -42.61 35.46 18.57
C LEU A 167 -42.22 35.57 20.08
N ALA A 168 -41.81 34.48 20.75
CA ALA A 168 -41.11 34.51 22.06
C ALA A 168 -40.30 33.24 22.45
N ALA A 169 -39.05 33.42 22.94
CA ALA A 169 -38.30 32.82 24.10
C ALA A 169 -38.53 31.35 24.62
N SER A 170 -37.63 30.65 25.36
CA SER A 170 -36.18 30.73 25.73
C SER A 170 -35.76 29.53 26.67
N MET A 171 -34.47 29.40 27.04
CA MET A 171 -33.85 28.73 28.24
C MET A 171 -33.10 27.37 28.11
N HIS A 172 -32.29 27.01 29.14
CA HIS A 172 -31.05 26.19 29.06
C HIS A 172 -30.77 25.31 30.32
N ASN A 173 -30.18 24.10 30.12
CA ASN A 173 -29.31 23.27 31.03
C ASN A 173 -29.87 22.76 32.40
N PRO A 174 -29.26 21.80 33.17
CA PRO A 174 -27.81 21.43 33.26
C PRO A 174 -27.36 19.93 33.43
N VAL A 175 -26.07 19.69 33.12
CA VAL A 175 -25.01 18.89 33.83
C VAL A 175 -25.28 17.45 34.34
N ASN A 176 -24.34 16.52 34.06
CA ASN A 176 -23.92 15.50 35.03
C ASN A 176 -22.46 15.00 34.85
N TYR A 177 -21.84 14.49 35.92
CA TYR A 177 -20.41 14.19 36.07
C TYR A 177 -20.21 12.74 36.57
N ARG A 178 -19.16 12.01 36.15
CA ARG A 178 -18.53 10.93 36.94
C ARG A 178 -17.21 10.41 36.35
N THR A 179 -16.32 9.97 37.24
CA THR A 179 -14.97 9.42 37.01
C THR A 179 -14.74 8.17 37.87
N SER A 180 -13.58 7.51 37.67
CA SER A 180 -12.98 6.44 38.50
C SER A 180 -13.42 4.99 38.17
N PRO A 181 -12.62 3.93 38.45
CA PRO A 181 -11.34 3.90 39.16
C PRO A 181 -10.14 3.16 38.50
N VAL A 182 -9.00 3.28 39.19
CA VAL A 182 -7.67 2.68 38.93
C VAL A 182 -7.71 1.14 38.91
N GLN A 183 -6.91 0.52 38.03
CA GLN A 183 -6.63 -0.91 38.03
C GLN A 183 -5.14 -1.18 38.32
N ALA A 184 -4.86 -1.99 39.34
CA ALA A 184 -3.49 -2.29 39.76
C ALA A 184 -2.79 -3.23 38.76
N GLN A 185 -1.83 -2.68 38.02
CA GLN A 185 -1.10 -3.41 36.99
C GLN A 185 0.11 -4.13 37.60
N ARG A 186 0.07 -5.47 37.65
CA ARG A 186 1.23 -6.29 38.05
C ARG A 186 2.39 -5.98 37.10
N GLU A 187 3.55 -5.61 37.63
CA GLU A 187 4.75 -5.37 36.81
C GLU A 187 5.21 -6.66 36.13
N ILE A 188 4.83 -6.81 34.87
CA ILE A 188 5.43 -7.80 33.97
C ILE A 188 6.86 -7.32 33.70
N MET A 189 7.84 -7.95 34.35
CA MET A 189 9.26 -7.63 34.13
C MET A 189 9.58 -7.67 32.63
N SER A 190 10.10 -6.56 32.10
CA SER A 190 10.47 -6.50 30.68
C SER A 190 11.49 -7.61 30.35
N PRO A 191 11.50 -8.16 29.12
CA PRO A 191 12.49 -9.17 28.71
C PRO A 191 13.95 -8.71 28.91
N ARG A 192 14.21 -7.40 28.90
CA ARG A 192 15.54 -6.82 29.19
C ARG A 192 15.88 -6.88 30.68
N SER A 193 14.91 -6.55 31.54
CA SER A 193 15.03 -6.62 33.00
C SER A 193 15.26 -8.06 33.46
N LEU A 194 14.51 -9.00 32.87
CA LEU A 194 14.67 -10.44 33.13
C LEU A 194 16.05 -10.95 32.68
N LYS A 195 16.49 -10.63 31.45
CA LYS A 195 17.84 -11.02 30.99
C LYS A 195 18.94 -10.51 31.92
N ALA A 196 18.88 -9.23 32.30
CA ALA A 196 19.88 -8.64 33.19
C ALA A 196 19.87 -9.24 34.60
N HIS A 197 18.72 -9.73 35.08
CA HIS A 197 18.61 -10.45 36.35
C HIS A 197 19.29 -11.83 36.26
N ILE A 198 19.02 -12.59 35.19
CA ILE A 198 19.61 -13.93 34.99
C ILE A 198 21.12 -13.83 34.71
N ASP A 199 21.58 -12.83 33.93
CA ASP A 199 23.02 -12.59 33.70
C ASP A 199 23.77 -12.42 35.04
N ARG A 200 23.24 -11.62 35.98
CA ARG A 200 23.84 -11.43 37.30
C ARG A 200 23.83 -12.70 38.16
N ALA A 201 22.75 -13.48 38.11
CA ALA A 201 22.66 -14.75 38.85
C ALA A 201 23.68 -15.79 38.35
N ILE A 202 24.04 -15.75 37.06
CA ILE A 202 25.11 -16.59 36.49
C ILE A 202 26.50 -16.08 36.89
N GLU A 203 26.74 -14.76 36.82
CA GLU A 203 27.99 -14.13 37.29
C GLU A 203 28.26 -14.37 38.78
N GLN A 204 27.21 -14.51 39.60
CA GLN A 204 27.29 -14.83 41.03
C GLN A 204 27.34 -16.33 41.36
N SER A 205 27.33 -17.21 40.36
CA SER A 205 27.33 -18.66 40.60
C SER A 205 28.74 -19.23 40.80
N ASN A 206 28.91 -20.01 41.87
CA ASN A 206 30.17 -20.73 42.15
C ASN A 206 30.35 -22.02 41.30
N SER A 207 29.44 -22.32 40.37
CA SER A 207 29.55 -23.49 39.50
C SER A 207 30.12 -23.13 38.13
N GLU A 208 31.27 -23.73 37.79
CA GLU A 208 31.91 -23.60 36.47
C GLU A 208 31.01 -24.07 35.31
N HIS A 209 30.04 -24.94 35.58
CA HIS A 209 29.03 -25.33 34.59
C HIS A 209 27.98 -24.23 34.36
N ILE A 210 27.60 -23.50 35.42
CA ILE A 210 26.64 -22.40 35.34
C ILE A 210 27.28 -21.15 34.73
N GLN A 211 28.52 -20.83 35.07
CA GLN A 211 29.27 -19.72 34.46
C GLN A 211 29.45 -19.87 32.93
N ARG A 212 29.39 -21.10 32.40
CA ARG A 212 29.39 -21.38 30.95
C ARG A 212 28.03 -21.16 30.27
N ILE A 213 26.95 -20.96 31.01
CA ILE A 213 25.61 -20.68 30.47
C ILE A 213 25.57 -19.24 29.96
N LYS A 214 25.21 -19.05 28.69
CA LYS A 214 25.07 -17.74 28.08
C LYS A 214 23.61 -17.40 27.85
N VAL A 215 23.07 -16.44 28.62
CA VAL A 215 21.71 -15.94 28.38
C VAL A 215 21.69 -15.17 27.07
N VAL A 216 20.91 -15.67 26.14
CA VAL A 216 20.63 -15.05 24.84
C VAL A 216 19.16 -14.62 24.81
N SER A 217 18.84 -13.57 24.07
CA SER A 217 17.42 -13.25 23.78
C SER A 217 16.78 -14.41 23.01
N SER A 218 15.48 -14.66 23.18
CA SER A 218 14.74 -15.62 22.32
C SER A 218 14.88 -15.29 20.82
N ASN A 219 15.09 -14.01 20.48
CA ASN A 219 15.30 -13.55 19.10
C ASN A 219 16.77 -13.67 18.64
N GLN A 220 17.67 -14.21 19.47
CA GLN A 220 18.96 -14.74 19.00
C GLN A 220 18.74 -16.15 18.49
N LEU A 221 18.18 -16.22 17.26
CA LEU A 221 18.00 -17.43 16.46
C LEU A 221 19.23 -18.34 16.61
N LYS A 222 19.02 -19.56 17.10
CA LYS A 222 20.11 -20.50 17.42
C LYS A 222 20.74 -21.11 16.17
N THR A 223 20.05 -21.08 15.05
CA THR A 223 20.32 -21.92 13.90
C THR A 223 20.04 -21.19 12.60
N GLY A 224 21.12 -20.85 11.89
CA GLY A 224 21.13 -21.10 10.46
C GLY A 224 20.08 -20.39 9.61
N ASP A 225 20.01 -19.07 9.69
CA ASP A 225 19.26 -18.28 8.73
C ASP A 225 19.84 -18.47 7.29
N LEU A 226 18.99 -18.46 6.24
CA LEU A 226 19.40 -18.34 4.84
C LEU A 226 19.39 -16.88 4.41
N SER A 227 20.31 -16.49 3.53
CA SER A 227 20.32 -15.20 2.84
C SER A 227 19.96 -15.41 1.37
N ILE A 228 18.88 -14.76 0.93
CA ILE A 228 18.43 -14.69 -0.46
C ILE A 228 18.63 -13.25 -0.96
N LYS A 229 19.03 -13.09 -2.22
CA LYS A 229 19.02 -11.78 -2.90
C LYS A 229 17.82 -11.72 -3.82
N THR A 230 16.92 -10.76 -3.60
CA THR A 230 15.67 -10.58 -4.36
C THR A 230 15.62 -9.16 -4.95
N VAL A 231 14.73 -8.94 -5.93
CA VAL A 231 14.38 -7.59 -6.37
C VAL A 231 13.64 -6.89 -5.22
N THR A 232 13.97 -5.62 -4.92
CA THR A 232 13.44 -4.94 -3.71
C THR A 232 11.90 -4.83 -3.69
N SER A 233 11.26 -4.89 -4.86
CA SER A 233 9.81 -4.77 -5.04
C SER A 233 9.05 -6.10 -5.15
N SER A 234 9.71 -7.26 -5.14
CA SER A 234 9.05 -8.57 -5.40
C SER A 234 8.54 -9.31 -4.15
N MET A 235 8.73 -8.75 -2.95
CA MET A 235 8.23 -9.30 -1.69
C MET A 235 7.62 -8.20 -0.84
N ASP A 236 6.30 -8.25 -0.67
CA ASP A 236 5.61 -7.56 0.41
C ASP A 236 5.82 -8.36 1.71
N MET A 237 6.20 -7.66 2.78
CA MET A 237 6.51 -8.24 4.08
C MET A 237 5.47 -7.89 5.14
N ASP A 238 4.52 -7.00 4.83
CA ASP A 238 3.45 -6.64 5.75
C ASP A 238 2.43 -7.80 5.84
N HIS A 239 2.31 -8.61 4.77
CA HIS A 239 1.50 -9.84 4.69
C HIS A 239 2.35 -11.11 4.91
N PHE A 240 3.01 -11.21 6.08
CA PHE A 240 3.96 -12.28 6.40
C PHE A 240 3.42 -13.70 6.20
N ASP A 241 2.18 -13.99 6.63
CA ASP A 241 1.63 -15.35 6.56
C ASP A 241 1.35 -15.77 5.11
N GLU A 242 0.86 -14.85 4.27
CA GLU A 242 0.64 -15.10 2.83
C GLU A 242 1.97 -15.32 2.10
N LEU A 243 2.99 -14.52 2.41
CA LEU A 243 4.36 -14.68 1.91
C LEU A 243 4.93 -16.06 2.31
N ARG A 244 4.81 -16.45 3.58
CA ARG A 244 5.26 -17.76 4.08
C ARG A 244 4.55 -18.91 3.35
N VAL A 245 3.22 -18.83 3.21
CA VAL A 245 2.43 -19.86 2.53
C VAL A 245 2.82 -19.97 1.05
N GLY A 246 2.94 -18.85 0.33
CA GLY A 246 3.28 -18.86 -1.09
C GLY A 246 4.69 -19.40 -1.39
N ILE A 247 5.68 -19.11 -0.54
CA ILE A 247 7.04 -19.67 -0.67
C ILE A 247 6.98 -21.19 -0.46
N LEU A 248 6.33 -21.66 0.62
CA LEU A 248 6.22 -23.09 0.89
C LEU A 248 5.44 -23.84 -0.20
N GLN A 249 4.45 -23.21 -0.83
CA GLN A 249 3.75 -23.76 -2.00
C GLN A 249 4.68 -23.90 -3.21
N ASP A 250 5.45 -22.86 -3.55
CA ASP A 250 6.37 -22.88 -4.70
C ASP A 250 7.52 -23.89 -4.50
N ASP A 251 8.05 -24.02 -3.29
CA ASP A 251 9.15 -24.94 -2.97
C ASP A 251 8.70 -26.35 -2.53
N THR A 252 7.39 -26.63 -2.48
CA THR A 252 6.81 -27.94 -2.13
C THR A 252 7.47 -29.14 -2.84
N PRO A 253 7.85 -29.09 -4.14
CA PRO A 253 8.54 -30.20 -4.81
C PRO A 253 9.88 -30.61 -4.16
N PHE A 254 10.55 -29.70 -3.45
CA PHE A 254 11.85 -29.94 -2.83
C PHE A 254 11.79 -30.09 -1.31
N ILE A 255 10.86 -29.39 -0.66
CA ILE A 255 10.73 -29.29 0.80
C ILE A 255 9.25 -29.38 1.25
N PRO A 256 8.55 -30.49 0.95
CA PRO A 256 7.08 -30.60 1.09
C PRO A 256 6.56 -30.51 2.53
N ASN A 257 7.44 -30.69 3.53
CA ASN A 257 7.09 -30.66 4.96
C ASN A 257 7.87 -29.55 5.71
N ALA A 258 8.39 -28.55 5.00
CA ALA A 258 9.16 -27.49 5.61
C ALA A 258 8.30 -26.49 6.39
N GLU A 259 8.94 -25.86 7.36
CA GLU A 259 8.40 -24.72 8.09
C GLU A 259 9.40 -23.55 8.02
N ILE A 260 8.88 -22.35 7.77
CA ILE A 260 9.64 -21.10 7.80
C ILE A 260 9.33 -20.33 9.09
N LYS A 261 10.25 -20.34 10.06
CA LYS A 261 10.11 -19.66 11.35
C LYS A 261 10.12 -18.13 11.24
N TYR A 262 10.88 -17.59 10.29
CA TYR A 262 11.07 -16.15 10.13
C TYR A 262 11.41 -15.77 8.70
N ILE A 263 10.94 -14.60 8.27
CA ILE A 263 11.27 -13.95 7.00
C ILE A 263 11.53 -12.46 7.31
N GLY A 264 12.63 -11.88 6.82
CA GLY A 264 12.99 -10.51 7.20
C GLY A 264 14.03 -9.84 6.31
N TRP A 265 13.88 -8.54 6.05
CA TRP A 265 14.87 -7.77 5.29
C TRP A 265 16.21 -7.65 6.05
N LEU A 266 17.32 -8.10 5.46
CA LEU A 266 18.68 -7.99 6.01
C LEU A 266 19.16 -6.52 6.12
N THR A 267 18.71 -5.69 5.19
CA THR A 267 18.90 -4.24 5.16
C THR A 267 17.57 -3.59 4.84
N LYS A 268 17.27 -2.42 5.42
CA LYS A 268 16.07 -1.65 5.05
C LYS A 268 15.94 -1.55 3.53
N SER A 269 14.79 -1.95 3.00
CA SER A 269 14.38 -1.64 1.64
C SER A 269 14.37 -0.11 1.45
N SER A 270 14.66 0.33 0.23
CA SER A 270 14.51 1.72 -0.18
C SER A 270 14.13 1.74 -1.65
N SER A 271 13.27 2.68 -2.05
CA SER A 271 12.79 2.83 -3.44
C SER A 271 13.91 3.02 -4.46
N SER A 272 15.11 3.43 -4.01
CA SER A 272 16.32 3.58 -4.81
C SER A 272 17.13 2.29 -5.06
N LYS A 273 16.77 1.15 -4.45
CA LYS A 273 17.51 -0.11 -4.62
C LYS A 273 16.81 -1.03 -5.61
N SER A 274 17.50 -1.39 -6.69
CA SER A 274 17.05 -2.44 -7.63
C SER A 274 16.96 -3.82 -6.96
N ALA A 275 17.90 -4.16 -6.08
CA ALA A 275 17.90 -5.43 -5.34
C ALA A 275 18.13 -5.23 -3.84
N SER A 276 17.52 -6.09 -3.05
CA SER A 276 17.66 -6.18 -1.60
C SER A 276 17.97 -7.62 -1.18
N SER A 277 18.12 -7.88 0.11
CA SER A 277 18.40 -9.23 0.61
C SER A 277 17.47 -9.58 1.75
N VAL A 278 16.86 -10.75 1.66
CA VAL A 278 15.92 -11.32 2.63
C VAL A 278 16.64 -12.42 3.39
N ILE A 279 16.38 -12.48 4.69
CA ILE A 279 16.70 -13.63 5.52
C ILE A 279 15.45 -14.51 5.59
N VAL A 280 15.62 -15.82 5.39
CA VAL A 280 14.58 -16.83 5.66
C VAL A 280 15.15 -17.86 6.64
N GLU A 281 14.49 -18.05 7.78
CA GLU A 281 14.85 -19.08 8.77
C GLU A 281 13.93 -20.29 8.61
N PHE A 282 14.50 -21.44 8.25
CA PHE A 282 13.76 -22.70 8.23
C PHE A 282 13.79 -23.38 9.60
N ALA A 283 12.77 -24.19 9.90
CA ALA A 283 12.72 -24.94 11.15
C ALA A 283 13.83 -25.98 11.28
N ARG A 284 14.25 -26.56 10.14
CA ARG A 284 15.18 -27.68 10.01
C ARG A 284 16.39 -27.29 9.16
N ALA A 285 17.55 -27.86 9.49
CA ALA A 285 18.79 -27.64 8.73
C ALA A 285 18.72 -28.29 7.34
N GLU A 286 18.08 -29.46 7.25
CA GLU A 286 17.90 -30.22 6.01
C GLU A 286 17.14 -29.42 4.94
N ASP A 287 16.04 -28.76 5.30
CA ASP A 287 15.25 -27.93 4.38
C ASP A 287 16.06 -26.73 3.88
N ALA A 288 16.77 -26.05 4.79
CA ALA A 288 17.67 -24.95 4.43
C ALA A 288 18.82 -25.41 3.51
N ASN A 289 19.37 -26.60 3.75
CA ASN A 289 20.41 -27.21 2.91
C ASN A 289 19.89 -27.59 1.52
N ARG A 290 18.64 -28.07 1.42
CA ARG A 290 17.96 -28.33 0.13
C ARG A 290 17.82 -27.03 -0.67
N ILE A 291 17.34 -25.95 -0.05
CA ILE A 291 17.22 -24.64 -0.69
C ILE A 291 18.59 -24.03 -1.06
N ILE A 292 19.66 -24.30 -0.32
CA ILE A 292 21.03 -23.91 -0.71
C ILE A 292 21.51 -24.62 -1.99
N ASP A 293 21.06 -25.85 -2.25
CA ASP A 293 21.50 -26.63 -3.42
C ASP A 293 20.59 -26.50 -4.65
N GLU A 294 19.28 -26.30 -4.43
CA GLU A 294 18.27 -26.16 -5.48
C GLU A 294 17.85 -24.70 -5.74
N GLY A 295 18.16 -23.77 -4.86
CA GLY A 295 17.59 -22.41 -4.87
C GLY A 295 16.21 -22.37 -4.22
N LEU A 296 15.71 -21.16 -3.98
CA LEU A 296 14.35 -20.88 -3.51
C LEU A 296 13.49 -20.47 -4.71
N ILE A 297 12.33 -21.10 -4.91
CA ILE A 297 11.37 -20.69 -5.94
C ILE A 297 10.38 -19.71 -5.33
N TRP A 298 10.21 -18.55 -5.97
CA TRP A 298 9.20 -17.57 -5.56
C TRP A 298 8.61 -16.89 -6.79
N GLN A 299 7.28 -16.98 -6.95
CA GLN A 299 6.53 -16.41 -8.08
C GLN A 299 7.02 -16.89 -9.46
N GLY A 300 7.60 -18.09 -9.52
CA GLY A 300 8.17 -18.68 -10.73
C GLY A 300 9.63 -18.29 -11.03
N GLU A 301 10.21 -17.34 -10.28
CA GLU A 301 11.64 -17.05 -10.32
C GLU A 301 12.43 -17.94 -9.36
N VAL A 302 13.71 -18.18 -9.67
CA VAL A 302 14.61 -19.01 -8.86
C VAL A 302 15.71 -18.15 -8.26
N PHE A 303 15.72 -18.03 -6.95
CA PHE A 303 16.70 -17.24 -6.22
C PHE A 303 17.82 -18.11 -5.65
N GLN A 304 19.06 -17.78 -5.98
CA GLN A 304 20.23 -18.46 -5.42
C GLN A 304 20.41 -18.09 -3.95
N CYS A 305 20.48 -19.12 -3.11
CA CYS A 305 20.47 -19.02 -1.66
C CYS A 305 21.84 -19.37 -1.07
N GLU A 306 22.22 -18.69 0.01
CA GLU A 306 23.42 -19.02 0.76
C GLU A 306 23.15 -19.02 2.26
N ARG A 307 23.87 -19.84 3.03
CA ARG A 307 23.81 -19.80 4.49
C ARG A 307 24.21 -18.40 4.98
N TYR A 308 23.27 -17.70 5.62
CA TYR A 308 23.57 -16.44 6.28
C TYR A 308 24.45 -16.70 7.50
N ASP A 309 25.54 -15.94 7.60
CA ASP A 309 26.42 -16.00 8.76
C ASP A 309 26.59 -14.60 9.35
N ARG A 310 26.05 -14.43 10.56
CA ARG A 310 26.09 -13.16 11.30
C ARG A 310 27.50 -12.69 11.61
N GLN A 311 28.49 -13.60 11.66
CA GLN A 311 29.91 -13.25 11.84
C GLN A 311 30.50 -12.62 10.58
N CYS A 312 29.95 -12.93 9.40
CA CYS A 312 30.38 -12.39 8.12
C CYS A 312 29.77 -11.02 7.78
N ARG A 313 29.27 -10.27 8.78
CA ARG A 313 28.70 -8.94 8.63
C ARG A 313 29.48 -7.90 9.43
N LEU A 314 29.82 -6.77 8.81
CA LEU A 314 30.42 -5.65 9.51
C LEU A 314 29.41 -5.07 10.51
N ARG A 315 29.69 -5.21 11.80
CA ARG A 315 28.92 -4.63 12.89
C ARG A 315 29.65 -3.41 13.41
N GLN A 316 29.21 -2.22 13.00
CA GLN A 316 29.65 -0.97 13.62
C GLN A 316 28.67 -0.56 14.72
N CYS A 317 29.19 -0.25 15.89
CA CYS A 317 28.38 0.17 17.03
C CYS A 317 28.09 1.67 16.95
N PHE A 318 26.85 2.08 16.66
CA PHE A 318 26.48 3.51 16.60
C PHE A 318 26.57 4.28 17.92
N ARG A 319 26.94 3.63 19.05
CA ARG A 319 27.19 4.30 20.34
C ARG A 319 28.65 4.75 20.48
N CYS A 320 29.62 3.92 20.10
CA CYS A 320 31.06 4.21 20.29
C CYS A 320 31.86 4.19 18.97
N HIS A 321 31.19 3.95 17.84
CA HIS A 321 31.69 3.82 16.47
C HIS A 321 32.78 2.76 16.21
N LYS A 322 33.13 1.95 17.22
CA LYS A 322 33.98 0.77 17.10
C LYS A 322 33.23 -0.42 16.50
N TYR A 323 33.98 -1.43 16.07
CA TYR A 323 33.47 -2.59 15.36
C TYR A 323 33.19 -3.80 16.28
N GLY A 324 32.68 -4.89 15.68
CA GLY A 324 32.45 -6.19 16.31
C GLY A 324 31.09 -6.36 17.03
N HIS A 325 30.48 -5.28 17.51
CA HIS A 325 29.29 -5.29 18.37
C HIS A 325 28.24 -4.24 17.96
N ILE A 326 27.06 -4.29 18.58
CA ILE A 326 25.95 -3.35 18.34
C ILE A 326 25.64 -2.48 19.57
N GLY A 327 24.96 -1.36 19.37
CA GLY A 327 24.70 -0.36 20.42
C GLY A 327 24.01 -0.91 21.67
N THR A 328 23.10 -1.88 21.52
CA THR A 328 22.39 -2.53 22.66
C THR A 328 23.29 -3.40 23.53
N GLN A 329 24.48 -3.77 23.05
CA GLN A 329 25.50 -4.55 23.77
C GLN A 329 26.65 -3.65 24.25
N CYS A 330 26.64 -2.35 23.93
CA CYS A 330 27.74 -1.44 24.18
C CYS A 330 27.65 -0.82 25.58
N ARG A 331 28.63 -1.14 26.43
CA ARG A 331 28.83 -0.54 27.76
C ARG A 331 29.77 0.68 27.75
N ALA A 332 30.35 1.04 26.61
CA ALA A 332 31.27 2.18 26.51
C ALA A 332 30.56 3.54 26.55
N THR A 333 31.31 4.59 26.88
CA THR A 333 30.90 5.99 26.70
C THR A 333 30.41 6.23 25.27
N ILE A 334 29.43 7.11 25.11
CA ILE A 334 28.98 7.53 23.79
C ILE A 334 30.09 8.34 23.12
N ALA A 335 30.31 8.15 21.83
CA ALA A 335 31.25 8.95 21.05
C ALA A 335 30.54 9.49 19.82
N CYS A 336 30.85 10.72 19.43
CA CYS A 336 30.33 11.33 18.21
C CYS A 336 31.01 10.74 16.97
N GLY A 337 30.23 10.40 15.95
CA GLY A 337 30.72 9.88 14.68
C GLY A 337 31.44 10.90 13.80
N TYR A 338 31.31 12.20 14.09
CA TYR A 338 32.00 13.27 13.37
C TYR A 338 33.33 13.68 14.03
N CYS A 339 33.38 13.82 15.36
CA CYS A 339 34.51 14.43 16.09
C CYS A 339 35.06 13.58 17.25
N ALA A 340 34.54 12.36 17.46
CA ALA A 340 34.92 11.43 18.53
C ALA A 340 34.78 11.92 19.98
N GLN A 341 34.07 13.04 20.22
CA GLN A 341 33.78 13.60 21.55
C GLN A 341 32.57 12.92 22.22
N ASP A 342 32.44 13.09 23.54
CA ASP A 342 31.48 12.36 24.40
C ASP A 342 30.04 12.90 24.33
N HIS A 343 29.44 12.90 23.13
CA HIS A 343 28.03 13.26 22.92
C HIS A 343 27.39 12.47 21.76
N PRO A 344 26.04 12.42 21.64
CA PRO A 344 25.38 11.84 20.50
C PRO A 344 25.77 12.52 19.18
N THR A 345 25.99 11.73 18.13
CA THR A 345 26.28 12.21 16.77
C THR A 345 25.23 13.18 16.21
N ARG A 346 23.97 13.06 16.67
CA ARG A 346 22.86 13.94 16.27
C ARG A 346 22.97 15.35 16.86
N GLU A 347 23.61 15.49 18.01
CA GLU A 347 23.78 16.73 18.78
C GLU A 347 25.16 17.37 18.53
N CYS A 348 25.87 16.92 17.49
CA CYS A 348 27.20 17.44 17.17
C CYS A 348 27.16 18.90 16.69
N PRO A 349 27.82 19.85 17.39
CA PRO A 349 27.88 21.24 16.93
C PRO A 349 28.53 21.36 15.54
N ALA A 350 29.57 20.56 15.30
CA ALA A 350 30.30 20.46 14.03
C ALA A 350 29.58 19.66 12.92
N LYS A 351 28.30 19.29 13.08
CA LYS A 351 27.59 18.42 12.11
C LYS A 351 27.49 19.05 10.72
N ASN A 352 27.14 20.34 10.67
CA ASN A 352 26.89 21.10 9.45
C ASN A 352 28.06 22.03 9.07
N ASP A 353 29.20 21.90 9.74
CA ASP A 353 30.43 22.62 9.42
C ASP A 353 31.39 21.67 8.69
N ASP A 354 31.59 21.93 7.40
CA ASP A 354 32.48 21.15 6.53
C ASP A 354 33.97 21.46 6.77
N LYS A 355 34.29 22.56 7.48
CA LYS A 355 35.66 22.93 7.86
C LYS A 355 36.05 22.41 9.24
N ALA A 356 35.08 21.94 10.04
CA ALA A 356 35.36 21.43 11.38
C ALA A 356 36.16 20.11 11.32
N PRO A 357 37.20 19.94 12.16
CA PRO A 357 38.07 18.77 12.12
C PRO A 357 37.28 17.48 12.41
N ARG A 358 37.28 16.57 11.44
CA ARG A 358 36.69 15.24 11.58
C ARG A 358 37.63 14.33 12.38
N LYS A 359 37.06 13.44 13.19
CA LYS A 359 37.84 12.46 13.97
C LYS A 359 37.08 11.15 14.16
N CYS A 360 37.72 10.06 13.78
CA CYS A 360 37.12 8.72 13.87
C CYS A 360 37.33 8.13 15.26
N ALA A 361 36.27 7.77 15.98
CA ALA A 361 36.41 7.15 17.31
C ALA A 361 37.00 5.72 17.30
N ALA A 362 37.14 5.09 16.12
CA ALA A 362 37.78 3.78 15.97
C ALA A 362 39.30 3.86 15.82
N CYS A 363 39.81 4.60 14.83
CA CYS A 363 41.25 4.71 14.53
C CYS A 363 41.90 6.03 14.98
N ARG A 364 41.13 7.01 15.46
CA ARG A 364 41.54 8.39 15.82
C ARG A 364 42.04 9.27 14.67
N GLY A 365 41.98 8.80 13.42
CA GLY A 365 42.34 9.56 12.21
C GLY A 365 41.32 10.62 11.80
N GLU A 366 41.73 11.48 10.86
CA GLU A 366 41.06 12.72 10.42
C GLU A 366 39.92 12.47 9.41
N HIS A 367 38.91 11.70 9.82
CA HIS A 367 37.73 11.40 8.99
C HIS A 367 36.56 10.96 9.87
N GLU A 368 35.35 10.90 9.32
CA GLU A 368 34.16 10.41 10.04
C GLU A 368 34.25 8.91 10.35
N ALA A 369 33.47 8.49 11.35
CA ALA A 369 33.34 7.11 11.80
C ALA A 369 33.00 6.09 10.70
N TRP A 370 32.22 6.49 9.69
CA TRP A 370 31.75 5.64 8.59
C TRP A 370 32.61 5.73 7.32
N SER A 371 33.70 6.51 7.31
CA SER A 371 34.54 6.67 6.12
C SER A 371 35.20 5.35 5.70
N GLY A 372 35.02 5.00 4.42
CA GLY A 372 35.65 3.84 3.75
C GLY A 372 37.19 3.87 3.74
N GLN A 373 37.80 5.01 4.08
CA GLN A 373 39.24 5.16 4.14
C GLN A 373 39.84 4.64 5.45
N CYS A 374 39.03 4.46 6.50
CA CYS A 374 39.45 4.05 7.85
C CYS A 374 40.29 2.75 7.85
N PRO A 375 41.52 2.74 8.38
CA PRO A 375 42.37 1.54 8.42
C PRO A 375 41.72 0.41 9.24
N THR A 376 41.19 0.71 10.43
CA THR A 376 40.49 -0.26 11.28
C THR A 376 39.25 -0.85 10.58
N GLN A 377 38.54 -0.07 9.75
CA GLN A 377 37.42 -0.61 8.97
C GLN A 377 37.90 -1.60 7.90
N LYS A 378 39.00 -1.28 7.21
CA LYS A 378 39.62 -2.14 6.20
C LYS A 378 40.11 -3.46 6.81
N GLU A 379 40.75 -3.42 7.99
CA GLU A 379 41.16 -4.60 8.75
C GLU A 379 39.97 -5.49 9.15
N GLU A 380 38.92 -4.90 9.73
CA GLU A 380 37.71 -5.64 10.12
C GLU A 380 37.00 -6.23 8.89
N MET A 381 36.97 -5.50 7.77
CA MET A 381 36.44 -6.01 6.51
C MET A 381 37.29 -7.13 5.92
N ALA A 382 38.62 -7.11 6.08
CA ALA A 382 39.48 -8.22 5.71
C ALA A 382 39.22 -9.47 6.56
N LYS A 383 39.08 -9.33 7.89
CA LYS A 383 38.68 -10.42 8.80
C LYS A 383 37.34 -11.02 8.40
N ILE A 384 36.34 -10.19 8.10
CA ILE A 384 35.02 -10.61 7.63
C ILE A 384 35.09 -11.33 6.27
N LYS A 385 35.89 -10.84 5.33
CA LYS A 385 36.09 -11.47 4.02
C LYS A 385 36.79 -12.83 4.15
N ALA A 386 37.71 -12.98 5.10
CA ALA A 386 38.32 -14.26 5.44
C ALA A 386 37.31 -15.23 6.08
N ALA A 387 36.53 -14.77 7.07
CA ALA A 387 35.47 -15.56 7.70
C ALA A 387 34.42 -16.03 6.68
N TYR A 388 34.00 -15.16 5.76
CA TYR A 388 33.04 -15.49 4.70
C TYR A 388 33.56 -16.55 3.71
N LYS A 389 34.87 -16.59 3.47
CA LYS A 389 35.51 -17.67 2.68
C LYS A 389 35.63 -18.98 3.45
N ALA A 390 35.88 -18.91 4.75
CA ALA A 390 36.06 -20.07 5.62
C ALA A 390 34.73 -20.67 6.13
N ARG A 391 33.60 -19.97 5.98
CA ARG A 391 32.30 -20.40 6.49
C ARG A 391 31.87 -21.72 5.81
N PRO A 392 31.30 -22.69 6.56
CA PRO A 392 30.61 -23.83 5.96
C PRO A 392 29.50 -23.38 5.00
N LYS A 393 29.44 -23.99 3.80
CA LYS A 393 28.36 -23.77 2.82
C LYS A 393 26.99 -24.10 3.42
N TYR A 394 26.92 -25.23 4.13
CA TYR A 394 25.70 -25.83 4.65
C TYR A 394 25.52 -25.54 6.15
N HIS A 395 24.29 -25.73 6.61
CA HIS A 395 23.92 -25.80 8.01
C HIS A 395 24.39 -27.14 8.60
N PRO A 396 24.89 -27.16 9.85
CA PRO A 396 25.19 -28.40 10.53
C PRO A 396 23.89 -29.15 10.82
N GLU A 397 23.72 -30.32 10.21
CA GLU A 397 22.59 -31.21 10.49
C GLU A 397 22.83 -31.95 11.82
N PRO A 398 21.78 -32.26 12.59
CA PRO A 398 21.90 -33.13 13.76
C PRO A 398 22.50 -34.48 13.36
N TRP A 399 23.51 -34.93 14.11
CA TRP A 399 24.33 -36.13 13.84
C TRP A 399 23.54 -37.45 13.77
N ALA A 400 22.24 -37.45 14.09
CA ALA A 400 21.37 -38.63 14.15
C ALA A 400 20.96 -39.21 12.78
N THR A 401 21.26 -38.54 11.66
CA THR A 401 20.80 -38.96 10.31
C THR A 401 21.91 -39.36 9.33
N ILE A 402 23.16 -39.50 9.79
CA ILE A 402 24.22 -40.11 8.98
C ILE A 402 23.97 -41.62 8.91
N ARG A 403 23.08 -42.05 8.00
CA ARG A 403 23.17 -43.41 7.45
C ARG A 403 24.42 -43.42 6.56
N PRO A 404 25.49 -44.17 6.89
CA PRO A 404 26.57 -44.36 5.94
C PRO A 404 25.98 -45.02 4.68
N GLY A 405 26.08 -44.34 3.54
CA GLY A 405 25.70 -44.93 2.26
C GLY A 405 26.50 -46.21 2.00
N PRO A 406 25.98 -47.15 1.19
CA PRO A 406 26.69 -48.39 0.91
C PRO A 406 28.07 -48.06 0.33
N ARG A 407 29.11 -48.60 0.97
CA ARG A 407 30.47 -48.56 0.42
C ARG A 407 30.43 -49.33 -0.90
N LYS A 408 31.00 -48.73 -1.95
CA LYS A 408 31.29 -49.42 -3.21
C LYS A 408 32.37 -50.47 -3.01
#